data_AF-A0A9E7V2W8-F1
#
_entry.id   AF-A0A9E7V2W8-F1
#
_cell.length_a   1.000
_cell.length_b   1.000
_cell.length_c   1.000
_cell.angle_alpha   90.00
_cell.angle_beta   90.00
_cell.angle_gamma   90.00
#
_symmetry.space_group_name_H-M   'P 1'
#
loop_
_entity.id
_entity.type
_entity.pdbx_description
1 polymer ?
#
loop_
_entity_poly.entity_id
_entity_poly.type
_entity_poly.pdbx_seq_one_letter_code
_entity_poly.pdbx_strand_id
1 'polypeptide(L)'
;MLMIPSYNYNFHPLFYGIILFLYTLFTLINMSLNFLNNWFSYITFLILIGGLMIIFLYFTSFISNMKISMKWSFLKMIPFKNFMFILFIIINLIFNFNQFMSPMKINEMNSYNFMILNLKENYFFSFIFIKNKNLNIIMCMIYLLICLTFIVKICIIKKFTLRKIN
;
A
#
# COMPACT_ATOMS: atom_id res chain seq x y z
N MET A 1 -2.79 -2.84 12.00
CA MET A 1 -2.62 -4.21 11.48
C MET A 1 -3.85 -5.02 11.88
N LEU A 2 -4.99 -4.65 11.29
CA LEU A 2 -6.29 -5.23 11.62
C LEU A 2 -6.39 -6.63 10.99
N MET A 3 -6.76 -7.59 11.82
CA MET A 3 -7.56 -8.78 11.49
C MET A 3 -7.35 -9.37 10.09
N ILE A 4 -6.13 -9.83 9.77
CA ILE A 4 -6.02 -10.81 8.69
C ILE A 4 -6.43 -12.16 9.28
N PRO A 5 -7.44 -12.85 8.71
CA PRO A 5 -7.71 -14.23 9.03
C PRO A 5 -6.57 -15.08 8.46
N SER A 6 -5.46 -15.18 9.21
CA SER A 6 -4.28 -15.94 8.82
C SER A 6 -4.49 -17.47 8.77
N TYR A 7 -5.68 -17.96 9.13
CA TYR A 7 -5.90 -19.39 9.40
C TYR A 7 -7.10 -20.05 8.71
N ASN A 8 -7.60 -19.51 7.60
CA ASN A 8 -8.73 -20.12 6.90
C ASN A 8 -8.49 -20.24 5.40
N TYR A 9 -8.08 -21.43 4.97
CA TYR A 9 -7.88 -21.80 3.56
C TYR A 9 -9.17 -21.82 2.71
N ASN A 10 -10.35 -21.60 3.31
CA ASN A 10 -11.66 -21.80 2.65
C ASN A 10 -12.45 -20.49 2.44
N PHE A 11 -11.83 -19.32 2.55
CA PHE A 11 -12.54 -18.08 2.22
C PHE A 11 -12.55 -17.83 0.72
N HIS A 12 -13.72 -17.43 0.22
CA HIS A 12 -13.87 -17.00 -1.16
C HIS A 12 -12.86 -15.87 -1.44
N PRO A 13 -12.11 -15.93 -2.56
CA PRO A 13 -11.04 -14.97 -2.87
C PRO A 13 -11.50 -13.51 -2.87
N LEU A 14 -12.77 -13.27 -3.19
CA LEU A 14 -13.40 -11.94 -3.10
C LEU A 14 -13.35 -11.34 -1.68
N PHE A 15 -13.48 -12.14 -0.62
CA PHE A 15 -13.32 -11.65 0.75
C PHE A 15 -11.89 -11.23 1.05
N TYR A 16 -10.89 -11.96 0.55
CA TYR A 16 -9.49 -11.54 0.64
C TYR A 16 -9.25 -10.22 -0.10
N GLY A 17 -9.90 -10.00 -1.25
CA GLY A 17 -9.87 -8.72 -1.96
C GLY A 17 -10.45 -7.56 -1.14
N ILE A 18 -11.60 -7.77 -0.50
CA ILE A 18 -12.23 -6.75 0.36
C ILE A 18 -11.39 -6.46 1.61
N ILE A 19 -10.83 -7.49 2.26
CA ILE A 19 -9.95 -7.33 3.42
C ILE A 19 -8.68 -6.56 3.03
N LEU A 20 -8.11 -6.87 1.87
CA LEU A 20 -6.93 -6.18 1.34
C LEU A 20 -7.24 -4.71 1.03
N PHE A 21 -8.40 -4.41 0.43
CA PHE A 21 -8.85 -3.04 0.20
C PHE A 21 -8.99 -2.24 1.49
N LEU A 22 -9.64 -2.80 2.52
CA LEU A 22 -9.79 -2.11 3.81
C LEU A 22 -8.46 -1.92 4.52
N TYR A 23 -7.61 -2.95 4.55
CA TYR A 23 -6.28 -2.87 5.17
C TYR A 23 -5.45 -1.75 4.52
N THR A 24 -5.48 -1.69 3.19
CA THR A 24 -4.68 -0.73 2.44
C THR A 24 -5.20 0.70 2.61
N LEU A 25 -6.51 0.92 2.69
CA LEU A 25 -7.07 2.21 3.09
C LEU A 25 -6.54 2.68 4.46
N PHE A 26 -6.53 1.81 5.47
CA PHE A 26 -5.96 2.16 6.77
C PHE A 26 -4.46 2.47 6.70
N THR A 27 -3.69 1.72 5.89
CA THR A 27 -2.27 2.02 5.72
C THR A 27 -2.04 3.35 5.01
N LEU A 28 -2.88 3.71 4.04
CA LEU A 28 -2.78 4.97 3.30
C LEU A 28 -3.04 6.18 4.20
N ILE A 29 -4.06 6.08 5.06
CA ILE A 29 -4.36 7.10 6.06
C ILE A 29 -3.17 7.26 7.02
N ASN A 30 -2.60 6.16 7.51
CA ASN A 30 -1.42 6.22 8.37
C ASN A 30 -0.20 6.85 7.66
N MET A 31 0.02 6.54 6.38
CA MET A 31 1.10 7.13 5.60
C MET A 31 0.90 8.64 5.39
N SER A 32 -0.34 9.08 5.13
CA SER A 32 -0.65 10.51 4.99
C SER A 32 -0.51 11.29 6.29
N LEU A 33 -0.64 10.64 7.44
CA LEU A 33 -0.43 11.28 8.76
C LEU A 33 1.05 11.39 9.11
N ASN A 34 1.88 10.47 8.62
CA ASN A 34 3.30 10.38 8.98
C ASN A 34 4.21 11.24 8.09
N PHE A 35 3.82 11.51 6.85
CA PHE A 35 4.60 12.29 5.89
C PHE A 35 3.92 13.62 5.58
N LEU A 36 4.73 14.68 5.46
CA LEU A 36 4.24 16.01 5.09
C LEU A 36 3.77 16.05 3.63
N ASN A 37 4.41 15.26 2.77
CA ASN A 37 4.03 15.12 1.38
C ASN A 37 3.22 13.83 1.12
N ASN A 38 1.98 13.99 0.66
CA ASN A 38 1.04 12.90 0.38
C ASN A 38 1.29 12.16 -0.95
N TRP A 39 2.36 12.45 -1.68
CA TRP A 39 2.62 11.82 -2.98
C TRP A 39 2.76 10.29 -2.89
N PHE A 40 3.42 9.78 -1.85
CA PHE A 40 3.59 8.34 -1.66
C PHE A 40 2.28 7.62 -1.33
N SER A 41 1.43 8.22 -0.49
CA SER A 41 0.09 7.67 -0.22
C SER A 41 -0.78 7.70 -1.48
N TYR A 42 -0.72 8.75 -2.30
CA TYR A 42 -1.49 8.79 -3.55
C TYR A 42 -1.03 7.77 -4.59
N ILE A 43 0.28 7.62 -4.82
CA ILE A 43 0.80 6.64 -5.79
C ILE A 43 0.45 5.21 -5.36
N THR A 44 0.59 4.91 -4.06
CA THR A 44 0.24 3.57 -3.53
C THR A 44 -1.25 3.29 -3.63
N PHE A 45 -2.12 4.29 -3.47
CA PHE A 45 -3.57 4.14 -3.69
C PHE A 45 -3.92 3.81 -5.15
N LEU A 46 -3.32 4.51 -6.11
CA LEU A 46 -3.60 4.31 -7.54
C LEU A 46 -3.17 2.92 -8.03
N ILE A 47 -1.96 2.49 -7.65
CA ILE A 47 -1.45 1.16 -8.00
C ILE A 47 -2.39 0.08 -7.45
N LEU A 48 -2.91 0.29 -6.24
CA LEU A 48 -3.76 -0.69 -5.57
C LEU A 48 -5.15 -0.83 -6.20
N ILE A 49 -5.76 0.28 -6.60
CA ILE A 49 -7.04 0.25 -7.34
C ILE A 49 -6.86 -0.54 -8.66
N GLY A 50 -5.79 -0.25 -9.41
CA GLY A 50 -5.49 -0.96 -10.65
C GLY A 50 -5.29 -2.47 -10.42
N GLY A 51 -4.51 -2.84 -9.40
CA GLY A 51 -4.27 -4.24 -9.06
C GLY A 51 -5.54 -4.99 -8.62
N LEU A 52 -6.36 -4.37 -7.78
CA LEU A 52 -7.63 -4.95 -7.32
C LEU A 52 -8.63 -5.16 -8.46
N MET A 53 -8.71 -4.23 -9.42
CA MET A 53 -9.60 -4.37 -10.58
C MET A 53 -9.24 -5.57 -11.45
N ILE A 54 -7.95 -5.81 -11.68
CA ILE A 54 -7.47 -6.97 -12.46
C ILE A 54 -7.82 -8.28 -11.74
N ILE A 55 -7.63 -8.33 -10.42
CA ILE A 55 -7.97 -9.50 -9.60
C ILE A 55 -9.50 -9.74 -9.60
N PHE A 56 -10.31 -8.68 -9.56
CA PHE A 56 -11.78 -8.79 -9.62
C PHE A 56 -12.27 -9.34 -10.98
N LEU A 57 -11.70 -8.86 -12.08
CA LEU A 57 -11.98 -9.39 -13.43
C LEU A 57 -11.60 -10.86 -13.54
N TYR A 58 -10.47 -11.26 -12.97
CA TYR A 58 -10.07 -12.66 -12.95
C TYR A 58 -11.10 -13.54 -12.22
N PHE A 59 -11.50 -13.17 -11.00
CA PHE A 59 -12.42 -14.01 -10.22
C PHE A 59 -13.84 -14.06 -10.79
N THR A 60 -14.36 -12.95 -11.32
CA THR A 60 -15.69 -12.95 -11.96
C THR A 60 -15.73 -13.83 -13.22
N SER A 61 -14.61 -14.00 -13.92
CA SER A 61 -14.53 -14.88 -15.10
C SER A 61 -14.41 -16.37 -14.78
N PHE A 62 -13.93 -16.74 -13.58
CA PHE A 62 -13.66 -18.14 -13.21
C PHE A 62 -14.74 -18.79 -12.33
N ILE A 63 -15.58 -18.01 -11.65
CA ILE A 63 -16.48 -18.56 -10.63
C ILE A 63 -17.87 -18.85 -11.19
N SER A 64 -18.18 -20.14 -11.34
CA SER A 64 -19.54 -20.65 -11.24
C SER A 64 -20.08 -20.35 -9.84
N ASN A 65 -21.16 -19.57 -9.69
CA ASN A 65 -21.92 -19.20 -8.49
C ASN A 65 -21.79 -20.11 -7.22
N MET A 66 -20.61 -20.23 -6.61
CA MET A 66 -20.43 -21.03 -5.40
C MET A 66 -20.96 -20.22 -4.21
N LYS A 67 -21.92 -20.81 -3.48
CA LYS A 67 -22.49 -20.18 -2.28
C LYS A 67 -21.38 -19.88 -1.29
N ILE A 68 -21.38 -18.65 -0.78
CA ILE A 68 -20.43 -18.18 0.23
C ILE A 68 -20.67 -18.96 1.53
N SER A 69 -19.76 -19.86 1.92
CA SER A 69 -19.82 -20.54 3.21
C SER A 69 -18.84 -19.88 4.20
N MET A 70 -19.33 -18.87 4.91
CA MET A 70 -18.56 -18.21 5.98
C MET A 70 -18.61 -19.07 7.26
N LYS A 71 -17.47 -19.60 7.69
CA LYS A 71 -17.34 -20.22 9.02
C LYS A 71 -17.13 -19.11 10.06
N TRP A 72 -18.15 -18.85 10.88
CA TRP A 72 -18.12 -17.87 11.98
C TRP A 72 -17.14 -18.22 13.12
N SER A 73 -16.46 -19.36 13.05
CA SER A 73 -15.40 -19.75 13.99
C SER A 73 -14.28 -18.71 14.08
N PHE A 74 -14.08 -17.89 13.04
CA PHE A 74 -13.12 -16.78 13.05
C PHE A 74 -13.42 -15.75 14.15
N LEU A 75 -14.69 -15.47 14.45
CA LEU A 75 -15.06 -14.47 15.45
C LEU A 75 -14.55 -14.85 16.86
N LYS A 76 -14.40 -16.14 17.14
CA LYS A 76 -13.94 -16.63 18.44
C LYS A 76 -12.48 -16.26 18.76
N MET A 77 -11.64 -16.02 17.75
CA MET A 77 -10.23 -15.67 17.94
C MET A 77 -9.97 -14.16 17.99
N ILE A 78 -10.98 -13.33 17.71
CA ILE A 78 -10.89 -11.87 17.77
C ILE A 78 -10.44 -11.34 19.14
N PRO A 79 -11.01 -11.77 20.28
CA PRO A 79 -10.63 -11.19 21.58
C PRO A 79 -9.16 -11.44 21.92
N PHE A 80 -8.62 -12.62 21.61
CA PHE A 80 -7.21 -12.94 21.85
C PHE A 80 -6.27 -12.08 20.99
N LYS A 81 -6.61 -11.86 19.71
CA LYS A 81 -5.82 -11.00 18.82
C LYS A 81 -5.83 -9.54 19.29
N ASN A 82 -6.97 -9.04 19.76
CA ASN A 82 -7.08 -7.68 20.29
C ASN A 82 -6.25 -7.52 21.57
N PHE A 83 -6.28 -8.52 22.46
CA PHE A 83 -5.47 -8.51 23.69
C PHE A 83 -3.96 -8.43 23.39
N MET A 84 -3.46 -9.24 22.45
CA MET A 84 -2.06 -9.19 22.04
C MET A 84 -1.67 -7.85 21.41
N PHE A 85 -2.57 -7.21 20.68
CA PHE A 85 -2.34 -5.89 20.11
C PHE A 85 -2.26 -4.79 21.19
N ILE A 86 -3.14 -4.85 22.18
CA ILE A 86 -3.12 -3.93 23.32
C ILE A 86 -1.81 -4.08 24.10
N LEU A 87 -1.37 -5.31 24.36
CA LEU A 87 -0.07 -5.58 24.98
C LEU A 87 1.09 -4.98 24.17
N PHE A 88 1.09 -5.13 22.86
CA PHE A 88 2.12 -4.54 21.99
C PHE A 88 2.15 -3.01 22.08
N ILE A 89 1.00 -2.35 22.12
CA ILE A 89 0.92 -0.89 22.29
C ILE A 89 1.49 -0.48 23.65
N ILE A 90 1.10 -1.18 24.72
CA ILE A 90 1.59 -0.89 26.07
C ILE A 90 3.11 -1.01 26.14
N ILE A 91 3.67 -2.08 25.55
CA ILE A 91 5.12 -2.29 25.49
C ILE A 91 5.80 -1.15 24.73
N ASN A 92 5.30 -0.75 23.56
CA ASN A 92 5.87 0.36 22.80
C ASN A 92 5.78 1.69 23.53
N LEU A 93 4.68 1.96 24.25
CA LEU A 93 4.56 3.16 25.06
C LEU A 93 5.62 3.18 26.16
N ILE A 94 5.83 2.07 26.86
CA ILE A 94 6.86 1.93 27.90
C ILE A 94 8.26 2.17 27.33
N PHE A 95 8.59 1.61 26.17
CA PHE A 95 9.90 1.81 25.55
C PHE A 95 10.12 3.24 25.01
N ASN A 96 9.06 3.91 24.54
CA ASN A 96 9.13 5.26 23.97
C ASN A 96 8.78 6.38 24.98
N PHE A 97 8.57 6.07 26.27
CA PHE A 97 8.13 7.03 27.29
C PHE A 97 9.06 8.26 27.38
N ASN A 98 10.36 8.09 27.13
CA ASN A 98 11.35 9.19 27.12
C ASN A 98 11.21 10.12 25.91
N GLN A 99 10.66 9.66 24.79
CA GLN A 99 10.45 10.48 23.59
C GLN A 99 9.15 11.29 23.69
N PHE A 100 8.12 10.73 24.36
CA PHE A 100 6.84 11.40 24.59
C PHE A 100 6.88 12.49 25.68
N MET A 101 7.79 12.37 26.66
CA MET A 101 7.97 13.35 27.75
C MET A 101 9.03 14.42 27.47
N SER A 102 9.63 14.46 26.27
CA SER A 102 10.26 15.71 25.85
C SER A 102 9.12 16.71 25.64
N PRO A 103 9.04 17.80 26.43
CA PRO A 103 7.92 18.70 26.34
C PRO A 103 7.83 19.14 24.88
N MET A 104 6.62 19.07 24.34
CA MET A 104 6.22 19.86 23.19
C MET A 104 6.59 21.32 23.48
N LYS A 105 7.85 21.68 23.20
CA LYS A 105 8.21 23.01 22.78
C LYS A 105 7.57 23.14 21.41
N ILE A 106 6.26 23.40 21.42
CA ILE A 106 5.61 24.22 20.41
C ILE A 106 6.20 25.62 20.61
N ASN A 107 7.49 25.73 20.32
CA ASN A 107 8.06 27.01 19.98
C ASN A 107 7.50 27.30 18.59
N GLU A 108 7.09 28.54 18.36
CA GLU A 108 6.75 29.06 17.04
C GLU A 108 7.88 28.81 16.00
N MET A 109 9.10 28.48 16.46
CA MET A 109 10.19 27.90 15.65
C MET A 109 9.85 26.57 14.96
N ASN A 110 8.90 25.78 15.46
CA ASN A 110 8.48 24.54 14.79
C ASN A 110 7.62 24.82 13.57
N SER A 111 6.89 25.94 13.49
CA SER A 111 6.18 26.33 12.27
C SER A 111 7.15 26.76 11.17
N TYR A 112 8.18 27.53 11.53
CA TYR A 112 9.29 27.86 10.63
C TYR A 112 10.10 26.63 10.25
N ASN A 113 10.40 25.72 11.19
CA ASN A 113 11.06 24.46 10.88
C ASN A 113 10.18 23.53 10.06
N PHE A 114 8.85 23.50 10.24
CA PHE A 114 7.91 22.79 9.37
C PHE A 114 7.89 23.39 7.98
N MET A 115 7.90 24.72 7.88
CA MET A 115 7.93 25.41 6.58
C MET A 115 9.28 25.21 5.89
N ILE A 116 10.38 25.19 6.64
CA ILE A 116 11.74 24.90 6.17
C ILE A 116 11.91 23.40 5.86
N LEU A 117 11.25 22.50 6.60
CA LEU A 117 11.15 21.06 6.29
C LEU A 117 10.31 20.84 5.04
N ASN A 118 9.17 21.51 4.88
CA ASN A 118 8.35 21.50 3.67
C ASN A 118 9.12 22.07 2.47
N LEU A 119 9.90 23.13 2.66
CA LEU A 119 10.78 23.66 1.63
C LEU A 119 11.89 22.65 1.31
N LYS A 120 12.59 22.09 2.31
CA LYS A 120 13.62 21.04 2.14
C LYS A 120 13.06 19.74 1.53
N GLU A 121 11.80 19.41 1.76
CA GLU A 121 11.14 18.23 1.21
C GLU A 121 10.62 18.45 -0.21
N ASN A 122 10.13 19.64 -0.54
CA ASN A 122 9.95 20.05 -1.94
C ASN A 122 11.30 20.03 -2.69
N TYR A 123 12.38 20.39 -2.00
CA TYR A 123 13.71 20.15 -2.52
C TYR A 123 14.06 18.67 -2.59
N PHE A 124 13.49 17.74 -1.82
CA PHE A 124 13.85 16.31 -1.84
C PHE A 124 13.60 15.67 -3.22
N PHE A 125 12.48 15.99 -3.86
CA PHE A 125 12.23 15.58 -5.25
C PHE A 125 13.29 16.16 -6.19
N SER A 126 13.56 17.46 -6.06
CA SER A 126 14.64 18.09 -6.84
C SER A 126 16.02 17.51 -6.50
N PHE A 127 16.27 17.11 -5.25
CA PHE A 127 17.54 16.59 -4.73
C PHE A 127 17.81 15.19 -5.26
N ILE A 128 16.77 14.36 -5.37
CA ILE A 128 16.83 13.05 -6.03
C ILE A 128 17.30 13.23 -7.47
N PHE A 129 16.81 14.26 -8.17
CA PHE A 129 17.17 14.55 -9.56
C PHE A 129 18.44 15.41 -9.76
N ILE A 130 18.96 16.07 -8.72
CA ILE A 130 20.06 17.04 -8.86
C ILE A 130 21.31 16.65 -8.08
N LYS A 131 21.19 15.99 -6.91
CA LYS A 131 22.33 15.89 -5.98
C LYS A 131 23.13 14.60 -6.05
N ASN A 132 22.51 13.46 -6.37
CA ASN A 132 23.23 12.22 -6.60
C ASN A 132 23.28 11.98 -8.11
N LYS A 133 24.49 12.01 -8.69
CA LYS A 133 24.79 11.73 -10.11
C LYS A 133 23.73 10.81 -10.74
N ASN A 134 22.93 11.40 -11.63
CA ASN A 134 21.70 10.88 -12.26
C ASN A 134 21.83 9.57 -13.05
N LEU A 135 22.94 8.85 -12.97
CA LEU A 135 23.17 7.62 -13.74
C LEU A 135 22.11 6.56 -13.45
N ASN A 136 21.79 6.28 -12.19
CA ASN A 136 20.77 5.28 -11.86
C ASN A 136 19.38 5.68 -12.37
N ILE A 137 19.02 6.97 -12.29
CA ILE A 137 17.73 7.47 -12.78
C ILE A 137 17.67 7.41 -14.31
N ILE A 138 18.75 7.81 -15.00
CA ILE A 138 18.86 7.71 -16.46
C ILE A 138 18.77 6.24 -16.90
N MET A 139 19.41 5.31 -16.18
CA MET A 139 19.30 3.87 -16.44
C MET A 139 17.88 3.36 -16.25
N CYS A 140 17.16 3.78 -15.21
CA CYS A 140 15.75 3.44 -15.02
C CYS A 140 14.86 4.01 -16.14
N MET A 141 15.10 5.24 -16.59
CA MET A 141 14.35 5.84 -17.71
C MET A 141 14.57 5.07 -19.01
N ILE A 142 15.82 4.71 -19.32
CA ILE A 142 16.15 3.90 -20.50
C ILE A 142 15.53 2.51 -20.38
N TYR A 143 15.60 1.88 -19.20
CA TYR A 143 14.97 0.59 -18.93
C TYR A 143 13.45 0.64 -19.16
N LEU A 144 12.77 1.65 -18.62
CA LEU A 144 11.33 1.84 -18.82
C LEU A 144 10.97 2.03 -20.30
N LEU A 145 11.77 2.81 -21.03
CA LEU A 145 11.59 3.01 -22.47
C LEU A 145 11.75 1.69 -23.24
N ILE A 146 12.76 0.90 -22.92
CA ILE A 146 12.97 -0.43 -23.49
C ILE A 146 11.77 -1.33 -23.17
N CYS A 147 11.34 -1.41 -21.91
CA CYS A 147 10.18 -2.21 -21.50
C CYS A 147 8.90 -1.82 -22.26
N LEU A 148 8.62 -0.53 -22.41
CA LEU A 148 7.47 -0.05 -23.19
C LEU A 148 7.53 -0.52 -24.65
N THR A 149 8.69 -0.40 -25.31
CA THR A 149 8.85 -0.87 -26.69
C THR A 149 8.67 -2.39 -26.81
N PHE A 150 9.19 -3.16 -25.85
CA PHE A 150 8.98 -4.62 -25.80
C PHE A 150 7.51 -4.98 -25.59
N ILE A 151 6.81 -4.31 -24.67
CA ILE A 151 5.39 -4.54 -24.42
C ILE A 151 4.58 -4.26 -25.68
N VAL A 152 4.82 -3.13 -26.36
CA VAL A 152 4.15 -2.80 -27.62
C VAL A 152 4.41 -3.89 -28.68
N LYS A 153 5.66 -4.35 -28.81
CA LYS A 153 6.01 -5.44 -29.75
C LYS A 153 5.29 -6.75 -29.42
N ILE A 154 5.21 -7.13 -28.14
CA ILE A 154 4.47 -8.32 -27.68
C ILE A 154 2.97 -8.18 -27.96
N CYS A 155 2.39 -7.00 -27.70
CA CYS A 155 0.97 -6.74 -27.94
C CYS A 155 0.62 -6.82 -29.44
N ILE A 156 1.49 -6.35 -30.33
CA ILE A 156 1.28 -6.45 -31.79
C ILE A 156 1.27 -7.91 -32.26
N ILE A 157 2.13 -8.77 -31.69
CA ILE A 157 2.21 -10.20 -32.05
C ILE A 157 0.95 -10.97 -31.60
N LYS A 158 0.32 -10.57 -30.48
CA LYS A 158 -0.88 -11.22 -29.92
C LYS A 158 -2.21 -10.77 -30.54
N LYS A 159 -2.22 -10.21 -31.75
CA LYS A 159 -3.46 -9.90 -32.50
C LYS A 159 -4.24 -11.14 -33.01
N PHE A 160 -3.83 -12.35 -32.64
CA PHE A 160 -4.67 -13.53 -32.86
C PHE A 160 -5.83 -13.54 -31.86
N THR A 161 -7.03 -13.91 -32.36
CA THR A 161 -8.24 -13.94 -31.57
C THR A 161 -8.08 -14.88 -30.37
N LEU A 162 -8.19 -14.35 -29.14
CA LEU A 162 -8.19 -15.14 -27.89
C LEU A 162 -9.40 -16.08 -27.76
N ARG A 163 -10.35 -16.01 -28.70
CA ARG A 163 -11.46 -16.94 -28.81
C ARG A 163 -10.94 -18.21 -29.51
N LYS A 164 -11.00 -19.35 -28.83
CA LYS A 164 -11.01 -20.64 -29.54
C LYS A 164 -12.17 -20.58 -30.53
N ILE A 165 -11.85 -20.51 -31.81
CA ILE A 165 -12.79 -20.82 -32.88
C ILE A 165 -12.99 -22.34 -32.75
N ASN A 166 -14.25 -22.73 -32.54
CA ASN A 166 -14.68 -24.08 -32.18
C ASN A 166 -14.01 -25.19 -33.00
#